data_AF-A0AAD7PW95-F1
#
_entry.id   AF-A0AAD7PW95-F1
#
_cell.length_a   1.000
_cell.length_b   1.000
_cell.length_c   1.000
_cell.angle_alpha   90.00
_cell.angle_beta   90.00
_cell.angle_gamma   90.00
#
_symmetry.space_group_name_H-M   'P 1'
#
loop_
_entity.id
_entity.type
_entity.pdbx_description
1 polymer ?
#
loop_
_entity_poly.entity_id
_entity_poly.type
_entity_poly.pdbx_seq_one_letter_code
_entity_poly.pdbx_strand_id
1 'polypeptide(L)'
;MFPCYYFDSSYTDSLPIHGEALAKAALYRDRFLLLHRRLSFDQHFSKPAFDSENSHFGSCEISPIQSLVGQTGRRWVMGVISQLKDGHYYLEDLTASVEINLSDAISFYNLIFLI
;
A
#
# COMPACT_ATOMS: atom_id res chain seq x y z
N MET A 1 22.25 -9.44 9.50
CA MET A 1 21.84 -10.55 10.38
C MET A 1 20.35 -10.38 10.65
N PHE A 2 19.50 -11.01 9.83
CA PHE A 2 18.04 -10.94 9.98
C PHE A 2 17.60 -12.09 10.91
N PRO A 3 16.65 -11.87 11.83
CA PRO A 3 16.16 -12.95 12.67
C PRO A 3 15.37 -13.92 11.79
N CYS A 4 15.80 -15.19 11.79
CA CYS A 4 15.00 -16.30 11.29
C CYS A 4 13.76 -16.40 12.19
N TYR A 5 12.60 -15.99 11.69
CA TYR A 5 11.34 -16.40 12.31
C TYR A 5 11.25 -17.92 12.13
N TYR A 6 11.50 -18.66 13.22
CA TYR A 6 11.03 -20.03 13.32
C TYR A 6 9.51 -19.98 13.15
N PHE A 7 9.01 -20.44 12.00
CA PHE A 7 7.62 -20.80 11.88
C PHE A 7 7.45 -22.12 12.63
N ASP A 8 7.07 -22.03 13.90
CA ASP A 8 6.77 -23.19 14.72
C ASP A 8 5.51 -23.86 14.17
N SER A 9 5.70 -24.99 13.48
CA SER A 9 4.65 -25.81 12.87
C SER A 9 3.72 -26.44 13.91
N SER A 10 4.01 -26.36 15.21
CA SER A 10 3.22 -27.01 16.26
C SER A 10 1.95 -26.24 16.67
N TYR A 11 1.75 -25.00 16.18
CA TYR A 11 0.59 -24.17 16.53
C TYR A 11 -0.58 -24.28 15.52
N THR A 12 -0.33 -24.77 14.31
CA THR A 12 -1.35 -24.80 13.25
C THR A 12 -2.39 -25.91 13.40
N ASP A 13 -2.14 -26.92 14.24
CA ASP A 13 -3.03 -28.08 14.40
C ASP A 13 -4.39 -27.75 15.06
N SER A 14 -4.57 -26.52 15.55
CA SER A 14 -5.83 -26.08 16.18
C SER A 14 -6.41 -24.77 15.63
N LEU A 15 -5.79 -24.17 14.60
CA LEU A 15 -6.33 -22.96 14.01
C LEU A 15 -7.60 -23.31 13.20
N PRO A 16 -8.76 -22.74 13.55
CA PRO A 16 -9.97 -23.00 12.81
C PRO A 16 -9.80 -22.53 11.36
N ILE A 17 -10.06 -23.43 10.40
CA ILE A 17 -9.98 -23.16 8.95
C ILE A 17 -10.88 -21.97 8.58
N HIS A 18 -11.98 -21.78 9.32
CA HIS A 18 -12.88 -20.65 9.20
C HIS A 18 -12.55 -19.60 10.28
N GLY A 19 -11.82 -18.57 9.91
CA GLY A 19 -11.58 -17.41 10.76
C GLY A 19 -12.83 -16.55 10.95
N GLU A 20 -12.87 -15.80 12.04
CA GLU A 20 -13.92 -14.80 12.29
C GLU A 20 -13.89 -13.66 11.25
N ALA A 21 -14.98 -12.90 11.13
CA ALA A 21 -15.03 -11.74 10.23
C ALA A 21 -13.89 -10.73 10.52
N LEU A 22 -13.52 -10.56 11.80
CA LEU A 22 -12.38 -9.74 12.22
C LEU A 22 -11.05 -10.24 11.66
N ALA A 23 -10.87 -11.56 11.51
CA ALA A 23 -9.64 -12.13 10.96
C ALA A 23 -9.43 -11.72 9.50
N LYS A 24 -10.52 -11.60 8.71
CA LYS A 24 -10.44 -11.10 7.34
C LYS A 24 -10.01 -9.63 7.28
N ALA A 25 -10.59 -8.79 8.13
CA ALA A 25 -10.20 -7.38 8.21
C ALA A 25 -8.74 -7.20 8.65
N ALA A 26 -8.32 -7.98 9.66
CA ALA A 26 -6.93 -8.01 10.14
C ALA A 26 -5.95 -8.39 9.02
N LEU A 27 -6.28 -9.43 8.22
CA LEU A 27 -5.44 -9.86 7.10
C LEU A 27 -5.17 -8.73 6.09
N TYR A 28 -6.20 -8.00 5.66
CA TYR A 28 -6.01 -6.88 4.73
C TYR A 28 -5.23 -5.73 5.36
N ARG A 29 -5.50 -5.42 6.64
CA ARG A 29 -4.78 -4.39 7.39
C ARG A 29 -3.29 -4.74 7.53
N ASP A 30 -2.97 -5.95 7.94
CA ASP A 30 -1.60 -6.40 8.14
C ASP A 30 -0.82 -6.42 6.83
N ARG A 31 -1.45 -6.90 5.75
CA ARG A 31 -0.87 -6.86 4.40
C ARG A 31 -0.57 -5.43 3.96
N PHE A 32 -1.51 -4.50 4.17
CA PHE A 32 -1.30 -3.09 3.87
C PHE A 32 -0.11 -2.52 4.67
N LEU A 33 -0.05 -2.75 5.98
CA LEU A 33 1.01 -2.24 6.85
C LEU A 33 2.39 -2.80 6.46
N LEU A 34 2.47 -4.08 6.09
CA LEU A 34 3.71 -4.70 5.61
C LEU A 34 4.21 -4.04 4.32
N LEU A 35 3.33 -3.83 3.35
CA LEU A 35 3.69 -3.15 2.09
C LEU A 35 4.05 -1.68 2.33
N HIS A 36 3.31 -0.99 3.20
CA HIS A 36 3.56 0.40 3.55
C HIS A 36 4.96 0.53 4.13
N ARG A 37 5.30 -0.34 5.09
CA ARG A 37 6.63 -0.36 5.69
C ARG A 37 7.73 -0.57 4.65
N ARG A 38 7.58 -1.56 3.76
CA ARG A 38 8.58 -1.82 2.71
C ARG A 38 8.79 -0.61 1.81
N LEU A 39 7.71 0.03 1.38
CA LEU A 39 7.78 1.22 0.54
C LEU A 39 8.35 2.43 1.27
N SER A 40 7.99 2.65 2.55
CA SER A 40 8.54 3.77 3.33
C SER A 40 10.05 3.67 3.59
N PHE A 41 10.61 2.45 3.58
CA PHE A 41 12.06 2.25 3.71
C PHE A 41 12.82 2.41 2.39
N ASP A 42 12.13 2.41 1.26
CA ASP A 42 12.76 2.66 -0.02
C ASP A 42 13.07 4.16 -0.17
N GLN A 43 14.33 4.46 -0.45
CA GLN A 43 14.84 5.83 -0.56
C GLN A 43 14.06 6.67 -1.59
N HIS A 44 13.53 6.04 -2.65
CA HIS A 44 12.77 6.73 -3.69
C HIS A 44 11.45 7.30 -3.17
N PHE A 45 10.85 6.72 -2.14
CA PHE A 45 9.57 7.13 -1.55
C PHE A 45 9.72 7.83 -0.19
N SER A 46 10.96 7.91 0.32
CA SER A 46 11.28 8.61 1.56
C SER A 46 11.26 10.12 1.37
N LYS A 47 10.88 10.86 2.42
CA LYS A 47 10.93 12.32 2.43
C LYS A 47 12.38 12.77 2.25
N PRO A 48 12.72 13.57 1.22
CA PRO A 48 14.07 14.03 1.03
C PRO A 48 14.48 14.93 2.20
N ALA A 49 15.72 14.76 2.69
CA ALA A 49 16.24 15.52 3.82
C ALA A 49 16.46 17.03 3.50
N PHE A 50 16.48 17.37 2.22
CA PHE A 50 16.63 18.73 1.70
C PHE A 50 15.65 18.93 0.53
N ASP A 51 15.15 20.15 0.35
CA ASP A 51 14.35 20.53 -0.84
C ASP A 51 15.25 20.45 -2.09
N SER A 52 15.35 19.26 -2.69
CA SER A 52 16.04 19.07 -3.95
C SER A 52 15.09 19.38 -5.10
N GLU A 53 15.24 20.58 -5.66
CA GLU A 53 14.58 21.11 -6.86
C GLU A 53 14.96 20.37 -8.17
N ASN A 54 15.18 19.04 -8.16
CA ASN A 54 15.90 18.39 -9.26
C ASN A 54 15.44 16.99 -9.71
N SER A 55 14.26 16.50 -9.33
CA SER A 55 13.68 15.31 -10.00
C SER A 55 12.46 15.70 -10.85
N HIS A 56 12.35 15.15 -12.07
CA HIS A 56 11.19 15.35 -12.95
C HIS A 56 9.83 14.95 -12.32
N PHE A 57 9.86 14.22 -11.19
CA PHE A 57 8.70 13.69 -10.48
C PHE A 57 8.50 14.26 -9.06
N GLY A 58 9.42 15.09 -8.56
CA GLY A 58 9.42 15.57 -7.18
C GLY A 58 9.76 14.49 -6.14
N SER A 59 9.53 14.79 -4.86
CA SER A 59 9.53 13.80 -3.77
C SER A 59 8.40 12.80 -3.98
N CYS A 60 8.69 11.49 -4.05
CA CYS A 60 7.65 10.45 -4.15
C CYS A 60 7.06 10.09 -2.77
N GLU A 61 6.98 11.06 -1.86
CA GLU A 61 6.43 10.87 -0.51
C GLU A 61 4.99 10.37 -0.58
N ILE A 62 4.78 9.20 0.04
CA ILE A 62 3.47 8.55 0.08
C ILE A 62 2.57 9.30 1.05
N SER A 63 1.43 9.77 0.55
CA SER A 63 0.42 10.50 1.31
C SER A 63 -0.80 9.61 1.58
N PRO A 64 -1.35 9.63 2.81
CA PRO A 64 -2.65 9.01 3.09
C PRO A 64 -3.76 9.69 2.28
N ILE A 65 -4.77 8.93 1.85
CA ILE A 65 -5.87 9.46 1.02
C ILE A 65 -6.61 10.59 1.75
N GLN A 66 -6.85 10.44 3.05
CA GLN A 66 -7.54 11.46 3.84
C GLN A 66 -6.79 12.81 3.87
N SER A 67 -5.46 12.83 3.74
CA SER A 67 -4.70 14.09 3.74
C SER A 67 -4.85 14.89 2.45
N LEU A 68 -5.40 14.27 1.40
CA LEU A 68 -5.59 14.89 0.08
C LEU A 68 -6.81 15.81 0.04
N VAL A 69 -7.70 15.74 1.03
CA VAL A 69 -8.90 16.57 1.08
C VAL A 69 -8.50 18.05 1.11
N GLY A 70 -8.91 18.79 0.08
CA GLY A 70 -8.58 20.22 -0.06
C GLY A 70 -7.15 20.51 -0.57
N GLN A 71 -6.37 19.47 -0.90
CA GLN A 71 -5.06 19.62 -1.53
C GLN A 71 -5.19 19.59 -3.06
N THR A 72 -4.28 20.27 -3.75
CA THR A 72 -4.20 20.27 -5.22
C THR A 72 -2.80 19.85 -5.68
N GLY A 73 -2.72 19.30 -6.90
CA GLY A 73 -1.46 18.89 -7.53
C GLY A 73 -1.21 17.39 -7.47
N ARG A 74 -0.01 16.98 -7.93
CA ARG A 74 0.37 15.57 -7.98
C ARG A 74 0.77 15.08 -6.59
N ARG A 75 0.26 13.91 -6.21
CA ARG A 75 0.55 13.22 -4.95
C ARG A 75 0.75 11.74 -5.22
N TRP A 76 1.56 11.10 -4.40
CA TRP A 76 1.81 9.66 -4.46
C TRP A 76 1.01 8.99 -3.35
N VAL A 77 0.26 7.95 -3.70
CA VAL A 77 -0.63 7.25 -2.77
C VAL A 77 -0.37 5.77 -2.89
N MET A 78 -0.29 5.09 -1.75
CA MET A 78 -0.33 3.64 -1.70
C MET A 78 -1.69 3.19 -1.20
N GLY A 79 -2.29 2.24 -1.91
CA GLY A 79 -3.62 1.73 -1.61
C GLY A 79 -3.88 0.38 -2.25
N VAL A 80 -5.04 -0.18 -1.92
CA VAL A 80 -5.61 -1.37 -2.54
C VAL A 80 -6.62 -0.92 -3.59
N ILE A 81 -6.52 -1.47 -4.80
CA ILE A 81 -7.51 -1.23 -5.85
C ILE A 81 -8.66 -2.21 -5.63
N SER A 82 -9.89 -1.69 -5.56
CA SER A 82 -11.11 -2.48 -5.47
C SER A 82 -12.07 -2.11 -6.60
N GLN A 83 -12.95 -3.05 -6.94
CA GLN A 83 -14.02 -2.86 -7.92
C GLN A 83 -15.33 -3.27 -7.28
N LEU A 84 -16.06 -2.29 -6.71
CA LEU A 84 -17.34 -2.55 -6.05
C LEU A 84 -18.50 -2.66 -7.06
N LYS A 85 -18.40 -1.95 -8.19
CA LYS A 85 -19.35 -1.99 -9.31
C LYS A 85 -18.58 -2.12 -10.62
N ASP A 86 -19.23 -2.70 -11.63
CA ASP A 86 -18.61 -2.83 -12.95
C ASP A 86 -18.24 -1.46 -13.54
N GLY A 87 -16.99 -1.33 -13.99
CA GLY A 87 -16.45 -0.10 -14.55
C GLY A 87 -16.04 0.98 -13.54
N HIS A 88 -16.31 0.78 -12.24
CA HIS A 88 -15.94 1.74 -11.19
C HIS A 88 -14.86 1.15 -10.29
N TYR A 89 -13.68 1.77 -10.33
CA TYR A 89 -12.53 1.38 -9.51
C TYR A 89 -12.34 2.36 -8.37
N TYR A 90 -11.96 1.84 -7.22
CA TYR A 90 -11.65 2.63 -6.04
C TYR A 90 -10.23 2.32 -5.58
N LEU A 91 -9.52 3.35 -5.11
CA LEU A 91 -8.29 3.22 -4.35
C LEU A 91 -8.63 3.38 -2.87
N GLU A 92 -8.25 2.39 -2.08
CA GLU A 92 -8.53 2.34 -0.65
C GLU A 92 -7.24 2.27 0.17
N ASP A 93 -7.17 3.03 1.26
CA ASP A 93 -6.15 2.88 2.29
C ASP A 93 -6.81 2.74 3.68
N LEU A 94 -6.03 2.78 4.77
CA LEU A 94 -6.58 2.67 6.13
C LEU A 94 -7.36 3.91 6.59
N THR A 95 -7.37 4.98 5.79
CA THR A 95 -7.93 6.30 6.14
C THR A 95 -9.19 6.64 5.35
N ALA A 96 -9.22 6.32 4.06
CA ALA A 96 -10.31 6.67 3.16
C ALA A 96 -10.32 5.81 1.88
N SER A 97 -11.37 6.02 1.07
CA SER A 97 -11.54 5.45 -0.26
C SER A 97 -11.83 6.57 -1.25
N VAL A 98 -11.29 6.47 -2.47
CA VAL A 98 -11.53 7.43 -3.56
C VAL A 98 -11.71 6.69 -4.88
N GLU A 99 -12.68 7.13 -5.69
CA GLU A 99 -12.87 6.59 -7.03
C GLU A 99 -11.73 7.02 -7.97
N ILE A 100 -11.22 6.08 -8.77
CA ILE A 100 -10.09 6.31 -9.69
C ILE A 100 -10.45 5.90 -11.11
N ASN A 101 -9.92 6.66 -12.08
CA ASN A 101 -10.00 6.30 -13.49
C ASN A 101 -8.67 5.67 -13.93
N LEU A 102 -8.74 4.44 -14.43
CA LEU A 102 -7.59 3.64 -14.87
C LEU A 102 -7.41 3.58 -16.39
N SER A 103 -8.19 4.33 -17.17
CA SER A 103 -8.22 4.23 -18.64
C SER A 103 -6.86 4.53 -19.29
N ASP A 104 -6.08 5.45 -18.70
CA ASP A 104 -4.75 5.85 -19.18
C ASP A 104 -3.62 5.27 -18.32
N ALA A 105 -3.92 4.27 -17.47
CA ALA A 105 -2.94 3.71 -16.55
C ALA A 105 -1.92 2.83 -17.28
N ILE A 106 -0.63 2.99 -16.96
CA ILE A 106 0.45 2.13 -17.44
C ILE A 106 0.92 1.25 -16.28
N SER A 107 0.99 -0.06 -16.51
CA SER A 107 1.46 -1.03 -15.52
C SER A 107 2.95 -1.35 -15.73
N PHE A 108 3.75 -1.22 -14.69
CA PHE A 108 5.16 -1.61 -14.70
C PHE A 108 5.34 -2.99 -14.08
N TYR A 109 5.31 -4.05 -14.89
CA TYR A 109 5.37 -5.44 -14.43
C TYR A 109 6.72 -5.86 -13.82
N ASN A 110 7.79 -5.08 -14.05
CA ASN A 110 9.15 -5.43 -13.61
C ASN A 110 9.50 -4.99 -12.17
N LEU A 111 8.65 -4.19 -11.50
CA LEU A 111 8.92 -3.71 -10.14
C LEU A 111 8.56 -4.75 -9.06
N ILE A 112 7.73 -5.75 -9.39
CA ILE A 112 7.27 -6.79 -8.46
C ILE A 112 8.39 -7.75 -8.02
N PHE A 113 9.49 -7.86 -8.80
CA PHE A 113 10.63 -8.72 -8.46
C PHE A 113 11.68 -8.09 -7.53
N LEU A 114 11.52 -6.82 -7.14
CA LEU A 114 12.46 -6.10 -6.27
C LEU A 114 11.94 -5.84 -4.85
N ILE A 115 10.76 -6.38 -4.47
CA ILE A 115 10.16 -6.27 -3.13
C ILE A 115 9.95 -7.67 -2.53
#